data_AF-A0A936XDC1-F1
#
_entry.id   AF-A0A936XDC1-F1
#
_cell.length_a   1.000
_cell.length_b   1.000
_cell.length_c   1.000
_cell.angle_alpha   90.00
_cell.angle_beta   90.00
_cell.angle_gamma   90.00
#
_symmetry.space_group_name_H-M   'P 1'
#
loop_
_entity.id
_entity.type
_entity.pdbx_description
1 polymer ?
#
loop_
_entity_poly.entity_id
_entity_poly.type
_entity_poly.pdbx_seq_one_letter_code
_entity_poly.pdbx_strand_id
1 'polypeptide(L)'
;MKTSITYSLMAIATATVLLMTSCRPSRVYAYKDRPNKADKYERNEVRSRDTREYRAPFVSLILRPTAGFVMNRYQDGRYFHRSQAGYLYWKGYDNRFYLDRGMIRKVRYDQYEYNEWRRGIGDLDSSSNPR
;
A
#
# COMPACT_ATOMS: atom_id res chain seq x y z
N MET A 1 -4.48 71.43 1.79
CA MET A 1 -4.26 70.29 2.71
C MET A 1 -4.69 68.91 2.16
N LYS A 2 -4.83 68.70 0.85
CA LYS A 2 -5.19 67.38 0.28
C LYS A 2 -4.01 66.65 -0.40
N THR A 3 -2.93 67.37 -0.72
CA THR A 3 -1.75 66.84 -1.43
C THR A 3 -0.76 66.12 -0.50
N SER A 4 -0.72 66.44 0.80
CA SER A 4 0.21 65.80 1.74
C SER A 4 -0.18 64.35 2.07
N ILE A 5 -1.48 64.03 2.03
CA ILE A 5 -2.00 62.69 2.36
C ILE A 5 -1.68 61.68 1.26
N THR A 6 -1.64 62.09 0.00
CA THR A 6 -1.38 61.20 -1.13
C THR A 6 0.09 60.73 -1.18
N TYR A 7 1.04 61.58 -0.79
CA TYR A 7 2.45 61.20 -0.76
C TYR A 7 2.78 60.17 0.33
N SER A 8 2.16 60.29 1.51
CA SER A 8 2.36 59.32 2.59
C SER A 8 1.86 57.93 2.23
N LEU A 9 0.72 57.83 1.53
CA LEU A 9 0.18 56.53 1.09
C LEU A 9 1.06 55.88 0.01
N MET A 10 1.62 56.66 -0.92
CA MET A 10 2.53 56.14 -1.94
C MET A 10 3.86 55.66 -1.34
N ALA A 11 4.37 56.32 -0.29
CA ALA A 11 5.58 55.90 0.41
C ALA A 11 5.39 54.57 1.16
N ILE A 12 4.23 54.35 1.77
CA ILE A 12 3.91 53.08 2.47
C ILE A 12 3.75 51.93 1.46
N ALA A 13 3.10 52.18 0.32
CA ALA A 13 2.92 51.17 -0.74
C ALA A 13 4.27 50.73 -1.35
N THR A 14 5.20 51.67 -1.55
CA THR A 14 6.53 51.34 -2.10
C THR A 14 7.41 50.58 -1.11
N ALA A 15 7.37 50.93 0.18
CA ALA A 15 8.11 50.20 1.21
C ALA A 15 7.63 48.74 1.37
N THR A 16 6.33 48.48 1.27
CA THR A 16 5.76 47.13 1.40
C THR A 16 6.14 46.21 0.24
N VAL A 17 6.19 46.73 -1.00
CA VAL A 17 6.64 45.97 -2.18
C VAL A 17 8.13 45.59 -2.08
N LEU A 18 8.97 46.47 -1.54
CA LEU A 18 10.40 46.19 -1.34
C LEU A 18 10.65 45.10 -0.29
N LEU A 19 9.87 45.07 0.79
CA LEU A 19 9.99 44.01 1.81
C LEU A 19 9.59 42.63 1.25
N MET A 20 8.54 42.56 0.44
CA MET A 20 8.06 41.29 -0.14
C MET A 20 8.98 40.72 -1.23
N THR A 21 9.75 41.55 -1.92
CA THR A 21 10.72 41.10 -2.94
C THR A 21 12.04 40.58 -2.36
N SER A 22 12.31 40.84 -1.07
CA SER A 22 13.52 40.35 -0.38
C SER A 22 13.42 38.89 0.09
N CYS A 23 12.20 38.33 0.19
CA CYS A 23 11.99 36.92 0.56
C CYS A 23 12.08 36.01 -0.67
N ARG A 24 13.28 35.86 -1.24
CA ARG A 24 13.53 34.73 -2.15
C ARG A 24 13.50 33.44 -1.33
N PRO A 25 12.62 32.46 -1.62
CA PRO A 25 12.69 31.17 -0.96
C PRO A 25 14.01 30.51 -1.35
N SER A 26 14.91 30.30 -0.37
CA SER A 26 16.08 29.46 -0.55
C SER A 26 15.58 28.03 -0.77
N ARG A 27 15.33 27.66 -2.03
CA ARG A 27 15.13 26.27 -2.41
C ARG A 27 16.47 25.55 -2.28
N VAL A 28 16.79 25.13 -1.07
CA VAL A 28 17.77 24.08 -0.82
C VAL A 28 17.14 22.80 -1.33
N TYR A 29 17.45 22.43 -2.58
CA TYR A 29 17.20 21.09 -3.04
C TYR A 29 18.13 20.18 -2.25
N ALA A 30 17.59 19.45 -1.27
CA ALA A 30 18.30 18.30 -0.74
C ALA A 30 18.53 17.34 -1.91
N TYR A 31 19.76 17.36 -2.46
CA TYR A 31 20.22 16.28 -3.31
C TYR A 31 20.17 15.04 -2.44
N LYS A 32 19.13 14.23 -2.62
CA LYS A 32 19.03 12.93 -2.01
C LYS A 32 20.12 12.09 -2.67
N ASP A 33 21.26 11.97 -1.98
CA ASP A 33 22.31 11.06 -2.38
C ASP A 33 21.68 9.69 -2.62
N ARG A 34 21.78 9.22 -3.86
CA ARG A 34 21.34 7.88 -4.19
C ARG A 34 22.31 6.96 -3.45
N PRO A 35 21.84 6.11 -2.52
CA PRO A 35 22.73 5.22 -1.79
C PRO A 35 23.52 4.41 -2.82
N ASN A 36 24.84 4.39 -2.64
CA ASN A 36 25.73 3.67 -3.51
C ASN A 36 25.31 2.20 -3.47
N LYS A 37 25.35 1.48 -4.62
CA LYS A 37 24.84 0.10 -4.66
C LYS A 37 25.55 -0.79 -3.63
N ALA A 38 26.80 -0.49 -3.28
CA ALA A 38 27.59 -1.16 -2.26
C ALA A 38 26.96 -1.10 -0.85
N ASP A 39 26.57 0.09 -0.39
CA ASP A 39 25.97 0.28 0.95
C ASP A 39 24.63 -0.46 1.12
N LYS A 40 23.94 -0.70 0.00
CA LYS A 40 22.68 -1.47 -0.03
C LYS A 40 22.93 -2.95 0.26
N TYR A 41 24.07 -3.51 -0.13
CA TYR A 41 24.39 -4.92 0.16
C TYR A 41 24.83 -5.09 1.62
N GLU A 42 25.64 -4.18 2.15
CA GLU A 42 26.14 -4.27 3.53
C GLU A 42 25.05 -4.05 4.59
N ARG A 43 24.11 -3.11 4.37
CA ARG A 43 22.95 -2.93 5.25
C ARG A 43 22.02 -4.15 5.27
N ASN A 44 21.94 -4.90 4.17
CA ASN A 44 21.14 -6.12 4.11
C ASN A 44 21.80 -7.28 4.86
N GLU A 45 23.13 -7.36 4.89
CA GLU A 45 23.85 -8.41 5.61
C GLU A 45 23.72 -8.28 7.14
N VAL A 46 23.83 -7.06 7.68
CA VAL A 46 23.74 -6.84 9.14
C VAL A 46 22.33 -7.14 9.67
N ARG A 47 21.28 -6.94 8.87
CA ARG A 47 19.89 -7.27 9.26
C ARG A 47 19.55 -8.77 9.15
N SER A 48 20.44 -9.56 8.55
CA SER A 48 20.20 -10.98 8.26
C SER A 48 20.65 -11.94 9.38
N ARG A 49 21.28 -11.42 10.45
CA ARG A 49 21.80 -12.28 11.55
C ARG A 49 20.83 -12.52 12.71
N ASP A 50 19.67 -11.87 12.73
CA ASP A 50 18.70 -12.02 13.84
C ASP A 50 17.25 -12.28 13.40
N THR A 51 17.03 -12.68 12.15
CA THR A 51 15.74 -13.27 11.78
C THR A 51 15.80 -14.75 12.12
N ARG A 52 15.32 -15.11 13.32
CA ARG A 52 14.79 -16.47 13.56
C ARG A 52 14.02 -16.84 12.30
N GLU A 53 14.46 -17.89 11.63
CA GLU A 53 13.98 -18.34 10.33
C GLU A 53 12.50 -18.71 10.46
N TYR A 54 11.63 -17.70 10.41
CA TYR A 54 10.19 -17.89 10.40
C TYR A 54 9.86 -18.38 8.99
N ARG A 55 10.13 -19.68 8.78
CA ARG A 55 9.90 -20.35 7.52
C ARG A 55 8.40 -20.37 7.30
N ALA A 56 7.90 -19.37 6.60
CA ALA A 56 6.48 -19.26 6.29
C ALA A 56 6.01 -20.57 5.65
N PRO A 57 4.87 -21.12 6.07
CA PRO A 57 4.38 -22.39 5.55
C PRO A 57 3.98 -22.27 4.08
N PHE A 58 4.11 -23.38 3.35
CA PHE A 58 3.55 -23.51 2.02
C PHE A 58 2.07 -23.79 2.13
N VAL A 59 1.26 -22.96 1.49
CA VAL A 59 -0.19 -23.04 1.53
C VAL A 59 -0.72 -22.72 0.15
N SER A 60 -1.67 -23.52 -0.34
CA SER A 60 -2.31 -23.23 -1.61
C SER A 60 -3.09 -21.93 -1.54
N LEU A 61 -2.89 -21.03 -2.51
CA LEU A 61 -3.61 -19.76 -2.61
C LEU A 61 -5.02 -19.94 -3.18
N ILE A 62 -5.25 -21.02 -3.91
CA ILE A 62 -6.53 -21.32 -4.56
C ILE A 62 -6.94 -22.74 -4.18
N LEU A 63 -8.16 -22.88 -3.68
CA LEU A 63 -8.76 -24.17 -3.39
C LEU A 63 -9.93 -24.45 -4.33
N ARG A 64 -10.09 -25.72 -4.69
CA ARG A 64 -11.29 -26.22 -5.35
C ARG A 64 -12.11 -26.96 -4.29
N PRO A 65 -13.42 -26.65 -4.15
CA PRO A 65 -14.25 -27.34 -3.18
C PRO A 65 -14.33 -28.83 -3.54
N THR A 66 -14.13 -29.68 -2.54
CA THR A 66 -14.23 -31.14 -2.64
C THR A 66 -15.42 -31.66 -1.84
N ALA A 67 -15.72 -32.96 -1.91
CA ALA A 67 -16.74 -33.56 -1.04
C ALA A 67 -16.36 -33.36 0.44
N GLY A 68 -17.32 -32.91 1.26
CA GLY A 68 -17.09 -32.55 2.66
C GLY A 68 -16.52 -31.15 2.90
N PHE A 69 -16.37 -30.33 1.85
CA PHE A 69 -15.92 -28.95 1.98
C PHE A 69 -16.96 -28.08 2.69
N VAL A 70 -16.60 -27.56 3.86
CA VAL A 70 -17.49 -26.71 4.67
C VAL A 70 -17.32 -25.26 4.24
N MET A 71 -18.42 -24.63 3.85
CA MET A 71 -18.50 -23.23 3.45
C MET A 71 -19.41 -22.48 4.42
N ASN A 72 -18.96 -21.31 4.85
CA ASN A 72 -19.69 -20.41 5.73
C ASN A 72 -20.12 -19.16 4.98
N ARG A 73 -21.15 -18.48 5.48
CA ARG A 73 -21.63 -17.20 4.94
C ARG A 73 -21.24 -16.07 5.88
N TYR A 74 -20.60 -15.04 5.34
CA TYR A 74 -20.24 -13.82 6.04
C TYR A 74 -21.45 -12.87 6.12
N GLN A 75 -21.37 -11.86 6.98
CA GLN A 75 -22.49 -10.93 7.23
C GLN A 75 -22.89 -10.12 5.99
N ASP A 76 -21.94 -9.84 5.10
CA ASP A 76 -22.15 -9.18 3.81
C ASP A 76 -22.72 -10.11 2.72
N GLY A 77 -23.03 -11.36 3.08
CA GLY A 77 -23.58 -12.37 2.17
C GLY A 77 -22.54 -13.12 1.34
N ARG A 78 -21.25 -12.75 1.39
CA ARG A 78 -20.18 -13.49 0.71
C ARG A 78 -19.94 -14.83 1.39
N TYR A 79 -19.45 -15.79 0.62
CA TYR A 79 -19.11 -17.10 1.15
C TYR A 79 -17.61 -17.23 1.38
N PHE A 80 -17.24 -17.93 2.43
CA PHE A 80 -15.85 -18.19 2.76
C PHE A 80 -15.66 -19.62 3.30
N HIS A 81 -14.42 -20.08 3.23
CA HIS A 81 -13.95 -21.29 3.86
C HIS A 81 -12.82 -20.94 4.84
N ARG A 82 -12.78 -21.64 5.98
CA ARG A 82 -11.66 -21.53 6.92
C ARG A 82 -10.99 -22.88 7.05
N SER A 83 -9.69 -22.93 6.76
CA SER A 83 -8.93 -24.16 6.92
C SER A 83 -8.67 -24.46 8.39
N GLN A 84 -8.28 -25.71 8.68
CA GLN A 84 -7.93 -26.14 10.04
C GLN A 84 -6.75 -25.34 10.62
N ALA A 85 -5.81 -24.91 9.76
CA ALA A 85 -4.69 -24.05 10.15
C ALA A 85 -5.08 -22.57 10.33
N GLY A 86 -6.37 -22.23 10.18
CA GLY A 86 -6.90 -20.89 10.42
C GLY A 86 -6.84 -19.95 9.22
N TYR A 87 -6.43 -20.43 8.04
CA TYR A 87 -6.42 -19.63 6.82
C TYR A 87 -7.83 -19.39 6.30
N LEU A 88 -8.10 -18.15 5.87
CA LEU A 88 -9.39 -17.73 5.35
C LEU A 88 -9.33 -17.71 3.83
N TYR A 89 -10.35 -18.27 3.19
CA TYR A 89 -10.49 -18.29 1.75
C TYR A 89 -11.86 -17.75 1.34
N TRP A 90 -11.90 -16.84 0.39
CA TRP A 90 -13.13 -16.25 -0.13
C TRP A 90 -13.60 -16.99 -1.38
N LYS A 91 -14.90 -17.30 -1.44
CA LYS A 91 -15.50 -17.92 -2.61
C LYS A 91 -15.53 -16.92 -3.77
N GLY A 92 -14.88 -17.27 -4.87
CA GLY A 92 -14.96 -16.57 -6.15
C GLY A 92 -16.19 -16.97 -6.98
N TYR A 93 -16.37 -16.25 -8.09
CA TYR A 93 -17.46 -16.47 -9.04
C TYR A 93 -17.38 -17.81 -9.78
N ASP A 94 -16.17 -18.30 -9.96
CA ASP A 94 -15.82 -19.53 -10.67
C ASP A 94 -15.84 -20.77 -9.77
N ASN A 95 -16.53 -20.68 -8.62
CA ASN A 95 -16.57 -21.72 -7.60
C ASN A 95 -15.19 -22.14 -7.03
N ARG A 96 -14.14 -21.33 -7.23
CA ARG A 96 -12.86 -21.49 -6.54
C ARG A 96 -12.83 -20.66 -5.27
N PHE A 97 -11.95 -21.01 -4.34
CA PHE A 97 -11.77 -20.32 -3.07
C PHE A 97 -10.37 -19.71 -3.01
N TYR A 98 -10.29 -18.40 -2.84
CA TYR A 98 -9.06 -17.62 -2.93
C TYR A 98 -8.59 -17.20 -1.54
N LEU A 99 -7.32 -17.41 -1.22
CA LEU A 99 -6.75 -17.02 0.06
C LEU A 99 -6.96 -15.53 0.31
N ASP A 100 -7.33 -15.18 1.54
CA ASP A 100 -7.49 -13.79 1.95
C ASP A 100 -6.21 -12.98 1.69
N ARG A 101 -6.36 -11.77 1.13
CA ARG A 101 -5.24 -10.89 0.78
C ARG A 101 -4.35 -10.56 1.98
N GLY A 102 -4.93 -10.43 3.18
CA GLY A 102 -4.19 -10.18 4.42
C GLY A 102 -3.31 -11.35 4.85
N MET A 103 -3.57 -12.55 4.34
CA MET A 103 -2.82 -13.77 4.67
C MET A 103 -1.70 -14.09 3.69
N ILE A 104 -1.71 -13.50 2.49
CA ILE A 104 -0.67 -13.74 1.49
C ILE A 104 0.74 -13.48 2.02
N ARG A 105 0.93 -12.41 2.80
CA ARG A 105 2.25 -12.06 3.36
C ARG A 105 2.77 -13.05 4.39
N LYS A 106 1.94 -14.02 4.81
CA LYS A 106 2.24 -15.00 5.87
C LYS A 106 2.54 -16.39 5.32
N VAL A 107 2.42 -16.61 4.02
CA VAL A 107 2.58 -17.91 3.38
C VAL A 107 3.58 -17.83 2.24
N ARG A 108 4.17 -18.98 1.90
CA ARG A 108 5.00 -19.12 0.70
C ARG A 108 4.14 -19.65 -0.44
N TYR A 109 4.34 -19.09 -1.61
CA TYR A 109 3.68 -19.45 -2.85
C TYR A 109 4.65 -19.29 -4.00
N ASP A 110 4.34 -19.92 -5.12
CA ASP A 110 5.07 -19.69 -6.36
C ASP A 110 4.48 -18.49 -7.13
N GLN A 111 5.27 -17.97 -8.08
CA GLN A 111 4.86 -16.79 -8.84
C GLN A 111 3.66 -17.05 -9.76
N TYR A 112 3.50 -18.29 -10.25
CA TYR A 112 2.41 -18.67 -11.13
C TYR A 112 1.08 -18.71 -10.36
N GLU A 113 1.07 -19.35 -9.20
CA GLU A 113 -0.03 -19.44 -8.26
C GLU A 113 -0.46 -18.04 -7.79
N TYR A 114 0.48 -17.15 -7.50
CA TYR A 114 0.19 -15.76 -7.19
C TYR A 114 -0.50 -15.03 -8.34
N ASN A 115 -0.05 -15.24 -9.58
CA ASN A 115 -0.64 -14.60 -10.75
C ASN A 115 -2.07 -15.09 -10.99
N GLU A 116 -2.32 -16.39 -10.85
CA GLU A 116 -3.66 -16.97 -10.93
C GLU A 116 -4.56 -16.45 -9.81
N TRP A 117 -4.07 -16.42 -8.58
CA TRP A 117 -4.81 -15.89 -7.43
C TRP A 117 -5.17 -14.42 -7.64
N ARG A 118 -4.21 -13.61 -8.13
CA ARG A 118 -4.39 -12.18 -8.37
C ARG A 118 -5.45 -11.90 -9.42
N ARG A 119 -5.52 -12.72 -10.48
CA ARG A 119 -6.57 -12.63 -11.51
C ARG A 119 -7.94 -12.88 -10.90
N GLY A 120 -8.11 -13.99 -10.18
CA GLY A 120 -9.42 -14.36 -9.63
C GLY A 120 -9.90 -13.46 -8.49
N ILE A 121 -9.00 -12.96 -7.63
CA ILE A 121 -9.41 -12.09 -6.52
C ILE A 121 -9.72 -10.65 -6.96
N GLY A 122 -9.17 -10.19 -8.08
CA GLY A 122 -9.54 -8.88 -8.65
C GLY A 122 -11.04 -8.81 -9.00
N ASP A 123 -11.58 -9.91 -9.50
CA ASP A 123 -13.01 -10.03 -9.83
C ASP A 123 -13.87 -9.99 -8.56
N LEU A 124 -13.40 -10.60 -7.46
CA LEU A 124 -14.08 -10.56 -6.17
C LEU A 124 -14.20 -9.15 -5.60
N ASP A 125 -13.13 -8.37 -5.62
CA ASP A 125 -13.13 -6.99 -5.09
C ASP A 125 -14.08 -6.08 -5.87
N SER A 126 -14.14 -6.22 -7.19
CA SER A 126 -15.00 -5.38 -8.05
C SER A 126 -16.50 -5.54 -7.74
N SER A 127 -16.90 -6.70 -7.21
CA SER A 127 -18.28 -6.97 -6.83
C SER A 127 -18.70 -6.47 -5.45
N SER A 128 -17.72 -6.20 -4.59
CA SER A 128 -17.96 -5.77 -3.20
C SER A 128 -18.22 -4.27 -3.05
N ASN A 129 -18.28 -3.54 -4.18
CA ASN A 129 -18.63 -2.13 -4.23
C ASN A 129 -20.08 -1.99 -4.76
N PRO A 130 -21.10 -2.05 -3.89
CA PRO A 130 -22.45 -1.68 -4.30
C PRO A 130 -22.42 -0.19 -4.67
N ARG A 131 -22.71 0.12 -5.94
CA ARG A 131 -23.07 1.48 -6.31
C ARG A 131 -24.40 1.85 -5.67
#